data_AF-A0A3D1KA02-F1
#
_entry.id   AF-A0A3D1KA02-F1
#
_cell.length_a   1.000
_cell.length_b   1.000
_cell.length_c   1.000
_cell.angle_alpha   90.00
_cell.angle_beta   90.00
_cell.angle_gamma   90.00
#
_symmetry.space_group_name_H-M   'P 1'
#
loop_
_entity.id
_entity.type
_entity.pdbx_description
1 polymer ?
#
loop_
_entity_poly.entity_id
_entity_poly.type
_entity_poly.pdbx_seq_one_letter_code
_entity_poly.pdbx_strand_id
1 'polypeptide(L)'
;MAALPEIFKNRILVLLLLIFFLALGLRAARYGIERNIDKDSVGYIHMAELIAKGKVNEAIAMNPRMPPLYISFMALGEYSGIGAENTGLLVSILAGALLVIPVFLASRKVFGGNIGLVSAFLAATHPFLIRLSCEVLRDSLFLLVIFSALAFAVSAADSPGISRKWYLAGIFAGLATMTRSEGSFFLAAVALWIIMEAVLFMKKDGIPAPVARLRRTVCVLACLMAGFLLTTVPVERMLAGTPSRWSVVDYRISSALSSFTSMSKKEIIEKEDR
;
A
#
# COMPACT_ATOMS: atom_id res chain seq x y z
N MET A 1 -1.22 -27.40 12.03
CA MET A 1 -0.68 -26.20 12.72
C MET A 1 -0.98 -26.34 14.20
N ALA A 2 -0.01 -26.75 15.01
CA ALA A 2 -0.19 -26.79 16.46
C ALA A 2 -0.34 -25.35 16.98
N ALA A 3 -1.42 -25.07 17.72
CA ALA A 3 -1.57 -23.80 18.40
C ALA A 3 -0.41 -23.65 19.40
N LEU A 4 0.36 -22.57 19.27
CA LEU A 4 1.41 -22.25 20.24
C LEU A 4 0.77 -22.17 21.64
N PRO A 5 1.38 -22.76 22.68
CA PRO A 5 0.89 -22.63 24.06
C PRO A 5 0.69 -21.14 24.40
N GLU A 6 -0.35 -20.78 25.14
CA GLU A 6 -0.70 -19.37 25.41
C GLU A 6 0.49 -18.52 25.91
N ILE A 7 1.37 -19.14 26.69
CA ILE A 7 2.61 -18.53 27.20
C ILE A 7 3.49 -17.99 26.05
N PHE A 8 3.65 -18.75 24.96
CA PHE A 8 4.43 -18.32 23.79
C PHE A 8 3.72 -17.23 23.00
N LYS A 9 2.39 -17.26 22.93
CA LYS A 9 1.60 -16.21 22.28
C LYS A 9 1.74 -14.87 23.01
N ASN A 10 1.72 -14.89 24.34
CA ASN A 10 1.94 -13.72 25.18
C ASN A 10 3.37 -13.19 25.03
N ARG A 11 4.38 -14.07 24.99
CA ARG A 11 5.77 -13.66 24.75
C ARG A 11 5.96 -12.96 23.41
N ILE A 12 5.42 -13.51 22.32
CA ILE A 12 5.54 -12.90 20.98
C ILE A 12 4.85 -11.54 20.93
N LEU A 13 3.67 -11.42 21.53
CA LEU A 13 2.95 -10.15 21.60
C LEU A 13 3.75 -9.10 22.37
N VAL A 14 4.29 -9.45 23.54
CA VAL A 14 5.13 -8.56 24.35
C VAL A 14 6.36 -8.12 23.56
N LEU A 15 7.06 -9.04 22.90
CA LEU A 15 8.23 -8.69 22.07
C LEU A 15 7.86 -7.77 20.91
N LEU A 16 6.73 -8.02 20.24
CA LEU A 16 6.26 -7.15 19.17
C LEU A 16 5.92 -5.74 19.68
N LEU A 17 5.28 -5.63 20.85
CA LEU A 17 5.00 -4.35 21.49
C LEU A 17 6.29 -3.61 21.85
N LEU A 18 7.28 -4.31 22.40
CA LEU A 18 8.60 -3.73 22.68
C LEU A 18 9.28 -3.22 21.41
N ILE A 19 9.21 -3.99 20.31
CA ILE A 19 9.74 -3.57 19.00
C ILE A 19 8.98 -2.34 18.47
N PHE A 20 7.66 -2.30 18.63
CA PHE A 20 6.85 -1.14 18.24
C PHE A 20 7.23 0.12 19.02
N PHE A 21 7.34 0.02 20.36
CA PHE A 21 7.75 1.17 21.18
C PHE A 21 9.19 1.58 20.91
N LEU A 22 10.09 0.63 20.61
CA LEU A 22 11.44 0.94 20.13
C LEU A 22 11.38 1.70 18.79
N ALA A 23 10.59 1.24 17.83
CA ALA A 23 10.43 1.88 16.52
C ALA A 23 9.91 3.32 16.66
N LEU A 24 8.92 3.53 17.53
CA LEU A 24 8.36 4.83 17.84
C LEU A 24 9.38 5.74 18.54
N GLY A 25 10.07 5.22 19.56
CA GLY A 25 11.10 5.94 20.31
C GLY A 25 12.27 6.39 19.43
N LEU A 26 12.76 5.53 18.53
CA LEU A 26 13.85 5.87 17.61
C LEU A 26 13.44 6.97 16.61
N ARG A 27 12.19 6.95 16.12
CA ARG A 27 11.66 7.98 15.21
C ARG A 27 11.43 9.31 15.92
N ALA A 28 10.86 9.27 17.12
CA ALA A 28 10.69 10.47 17.95
C ALA A 28 12.05 11.09 18.34
N ALA A 29 13.01 10.27 18.74
CA ALA A 29 14.37 10.71 19.05
C ALA A 29 15.05 11.33 17.84
N ARG A 30 14.95 10.68 16.67
CA ARG A 30 15.51 11.22 15.42
C ARG A 30 14.92 12.57 15.06
N TYR A 31 13.60 12.72 15.13
CA TYR A 31 12.93 14.00 14.90
C TYR A 31 13.38 15.10 15.90
N GLY A 32 13.63 14.71 17.15
CA GLY A 32 14.18 15.62 18.17
C GLY A 32 15.61 16.10 17.88
N ILE A 33 16.42 15.27 17.20
CA ILE A 33 17.81 15.58 16.87
C ILE A 33 17.92 16.38 15.57
N GLU A 34 17.19 16.01 14.53
CA GLU A 34 17.30 16.62 13.21
C GLU A 34 15.93 16.96 12.64
N ARG A 35 15.72 18.27 12.45
CA ARG A 35 14.50 18.83 11.87
C ARG A 35 14.82 19.29 10.46
N ASN A 36 14.66 18.39 9.50
CA ASN A 36 14.78 18.72 8.10
C ASN A 36 13.39 18.83 7.48
N ILE A 37 13.20 19.88 6.70
CA ILE A 37 12.04 20.04 5.83
C ILE A 37 12.52 19.71 4.42
N ASP A 38 11.96 18.64 3.85
CA ASP A 38 12.25 18.29 2.47
C ASP A 38 11.60 19.30 1.51
N LYS A 39 12.16 19.42 0.30
CA LYS A 39 11.63 20.33 -0.72
C LYS A 39 10.17 20.01 -1.06
N ASP A 40 9.80 18.74 -1.15
CA ASP A 40 8.44 18.32 -1.49
C ASP A 40 7.47 18.57 -0.32
N SER A 41 7.98 18.57 0.93
CA SER A 41 7.18 18.86 2.12
C SER A 41 6.57 20.26 2.06
N VAL A 42 7.29 21.27 1.59
CA VAL A 42 6.77 22.64 1.45
C VAL A 42 5.55 22.66 0.52
N GLY A 43 5.64 21.94 -0.60
CA GLY A 43 4.52 21.79 -1.53
C GLY A 43 3.31 21.11 -0.90
N TYR A 44 3.53 20.00 -0.17
CA TYR A 44 2.44 19.27 0.49
C TYR A 44 1.75 20.08 1.59
N ILE A 45 2.53 20.80 2.40
CA ILE A 45 2.02 21.69 3.46
C ILE A 45 1.15 22.77 2.83
N HIS A 46 1.66 23.49 1.83
CA HIS A 46 0.91 24.57 1.21
C HIS A 46 -0.37 24.09 0.49
N MET A 47 -0.30 22.94 -0.17
CA MET A 47 -1.49 22.32 -0.79
C MET A 47 -2.54 21.96 0.26
N ALA A 48 -2.14 21.43 1.41
CA ALA A 48 -3.05 21.10 2.50
C ALA A 48 -3.71 22.36 3.09
N GLU A 49 -2.97 23.45 3.25
CA GLU A 49 -3.50 24.76 3.69
C GLU A 49 -4.55 25.31 2.71
N LEU A 50 -4.28 25.25 1.42
CA LEU A 50 -5.21 25.67 0.38
C LEU A 50 -6.49 24.82 0.41
N ILE A 51 -6.37 23.50 0.53
CA ILE A 51 -7.52 22.59 0.65
C ILE A 51 -8.35 22.92 1.91
N ALA A 52 -7.70 23.15 3.05
CA ALA A 52 -8.38 23.52 4.30
C ALA A 52 -9.14 24.86 4.18
N LYS A 53 -8.65 25.79 3.35
CA LYS A 53 -9.32 27.06 3.01
C LYS A 53 -10.39 26.94 1.93
N GLY A 54 -10.71 25.73 1.47
CA GLY A 54 -11.69 25.46 0.41
C GLY A 54 -11.17 25.68 -1.02
N LYS A 55 -9.89 26.00 -1.19
CA LYS A 55 -9.24 26.28 -2.50
C LYS A 55 -8.68 25.01 -3.14
N VAL A 56 -9.53 23.98 -3.27
CA VAL A 56 -9.14 22.64 -3.72
C VAL A 56 -8.53 22.65 -5.14
N ASN A 57 -9.12 23.40 -6.07
CA ASN A 57 -8.63 23.47 -7.44
C ASN A 57 -7.25 24.15 -7.56
N GLU A 58 -7.01 25.21 -6.77
CA GLU A 58 -5.71 25.89 -6.71
C GLU A 58 -4.63 24.93 -6.18
N ALA A 59 -4.91 24.21 -5.09
CA ALA A 59 -4.00 23.21 -4.55
C ALA A 59 -3.65 22.13 -5.59
N ILE A 60 -4.66 21.54 -6.22
CA ILE A 60 -4.46 20.45 -7.19
C ILE A 60 -3.68 20.94 -8.42
N ALA A 61 -3.90 22.18 -8.87
CA ALA A 61 -3.19 22.74 -10.01
C ALA A 61 -1.67 22.86 -9.77
N MET A 62 -1.23 23.05 -8.52
CA MET A 62 0.20 23.09 -8.18
C MET A 62 0.90 21.74 -8.42
N ASN A 63 0.22 20.64 -8.10
CA ASN A 63 0.72 19.31 -8.35
C ASN A 63 -0.44 18.38 -8.77
N PRO A 64 -0.71 18.27 -10.09
CA PRO A 64 -1.77 17.42 -10.60
C PRO A 64 -1.61 15.93 -10.26
N ARG A 65 -0.43 15.49 -9.79
CA ARG A 65 -0.15 14.12 -9.36
C ARG A 65 0.00 14.00 -7.85
N MET A 66 -0.64 14.91 -7.12
CA MET A 66 -0.59 14.91 -5.67
C MET A 66 -0.98 13.54 -5.10
N PRO A 67 -0.42 13.14 -3.96
CA PRO A 67 -0.85 11.95 -3.22
C PRO A 67 -2.14 12.26 -2.44
N PRO A 68 -3.34 11.95 -2.95
CA PRO A 68 -4.59 12.41 -2.36
C PRO A 68 -4.77 11.99 -0.90
N LEU A 69 -4.38 10.77 -0.52
CA LEU A 69 -4.57 10.30 0.86
C LEU A 69 -3.72 11.10 1.86
N TYR A 70 -2.44 11.30 1.54
CA TYR A 70 -1.50 11.94 2.45
C TYR A 70 -1.84 13.43 2.64
N ILE A 71 -2.11 14.14 1.55
CA ILE A 71 -2.50 15.56 1.63
C ILE A 71 -3.87 15.72 2.30
N SER A 72 -4.81 14.80 2.12
CA SER A 72 -6.11 14.87 2.81
C SER A 72 -5.97 14.77 4.33
N PHE A 73 -5.06 13.93 4.85
CA PHE A 73 -4.78 13.91 6.29
C PHE A 73 -4.20 15.25 6.77
N MET A 74 -3.23 15.81 6.03
CA MET A 74 -2.65 17.10 6.36
C MET A 74 -3.69 18.23 6.34
N ALA A 75 -4.57 18.26 5.34
CA ALA A 75 -5.62 19.26 5.22
C ALA A 75 -6.65 19.14 6.36
N LEU A 76 -7.00 17.92 6.78
CA LEU A 76 -7.87 17.70 7.94
C LEU A 76 -7.22 18.22 9.23
N GLY A 77 -5.93 18.00 9.39
CA GLY A 77 -5.16 18.51 10.53
C GLY A 77 -5.07 20.02 10.56
N GLU A 78 -4.86 20.65 9.41
CA GLU A 78 -4.92 22.11 9.26
C GLU A 78 -6.30 22.65 9.64
N TYR A 79 -7.36 22.06 9.06
CA TYR A 79 -8.74 22.43 9.36
C TYR A 79 -9.08 22.28 10.85
N SER A 80 -8.50 21.28 11.52
CA SER A 80 -8.71 21.01 12.95
C SER A 80 -7.84 21.86 13.89
N GLY A 81 -6.95 22.71 13.35
CA GLY A 81 -6.05 23.57 14.12
C GLY A 81 -4.76 22.89 14.62
N ILE A 82 -4.49 21.64 14.23
CA ILE A 82 -3.24 20.93 14.54
C ILE A 82 -2.09 21.47 13.68
N GLY A 83 -2.41 21.92 12.46
CA GLY A 83 -1.46 22.38 11.45
C GLY A 83 -1.11 21.29 10.44
N ALA A 84 -1.00 21.65 9.17
CA ALA A 84 -0.66 20.74 8.07
C ALA A 84 0.70 20.06 8.27
N GLU A 85 1.73 20.82 8.64
CA GLU A 85 3.09 20.32 8.88
C GLU A 85 3.11 19.29 10.02
N ASN A 86 2.57 19.66 11.18
CA ASN A 86 2.50 18.80 12.37
C ASN A 86 1.74 17.50 12.06
N THR A 87 0.65 17.60 11.30
CA THR A 87 -0.17 16.45 10.95
C THR A 87 0.55 15.53 9.99
N GLY A 88 1.21 16.07 8.96
CA GLY A 88 2.00 15.27 8.04
C GLY A 88 3.15 14.55 8.76
N LEU A 89 3.87 15.25 9.65
CA LEU A 89 4.90 14.65 10.47
C LEU A 89 4.35 13.53 11.37
N LEU A 90 3.23 13.78 12.05
CA LEU A 90 2.60 12.79 12.93
C LEU A 90 2.21 11.54 12.14
N VAL A 91 1.62 11.72 10.95
CA VAL A 91 1.29 10.62 10.04
C VAL A 91 2.55 9.85 9.64
N SER A 92 3.64 10.52 9.26
CA SER A 92 4.90 9.86 8.90
C SER A 92 5.51 9.06 10.04
N ILE A 93 5.60 9.64 11.25
CA ILE A 93 6.18 8.98 12.42
C ILE A 93 5.34 7.77 12.81
N LEU A 94 4.03 7.95 12.93
CA LEU A 94 3.11 6.87 13.30
C LEU A 94 3.09 5.76 12.25
N ALA A 95 3.04 6.12 10.96
CA ALA A 95 3.07 5.12 9.89
C ALA A 95 4.38 4.33 9.89
N GLY A 96 5.51 5.02 10.08
CA GLY A 96 6.82 4.42 10.21
C GLY A 96 6.94 3.45 11.38
N ALA A 97 6.38 3.82 12.55
CA ALA A 97 6.38 2.96 13.72
C ALA A 97 5.43 1.76 13.54
N LEU A 98 4.22 1.99 13.01
CA LEU A 98 3.23 0.95 12.78
C LEU A 98 3.65 -0.06 11.70
N LEU A 99 4.53 0.32 10.76
CA LEU A 99 5.06 -0.55 9.70
C LEU A 99 5.63 -1.88 10.23
N VAL A 100 6.18 -1.89 11.45
CA VAL A 100 6.72 -3.12 12.05
C VAL A 100 5.66 -4.23 12.21
N ILE A 101 4.39 -3.85 12.37
CA ILE A 101 3.28 -4.79 12.56
C ILE A 101 2.99 -5.59 11.29
N PRO A 102 2.66 -4.97 10.13
CA PRO A 102 2.44 -5.74 8.91
C PRO A 102 3.70 -6.46 8.42
N VAL A 103 4.90 -5.92 8.65
CA VAL A 103 6.16 -6.63 8.38
C VAL A 103 6.23 -7.91 9.20
N PHE A 104 5.96 -7.85 10.51
CA PHE A 104 5.87 -9.02 11.37
C PHE A 104 4.82 -10.02 10.87
N LEU A 105 3.61 -9.54 10.54
CA LEU A 105 2.50 -10.40 10.12
C LEU A 105 2.77 -11.12 8.79
N ALA A 106 3.38 -10.45 7.82
CA ALA A 106 3.77 -11.05 6.55
C ALA A 106 4.90 -12.08 6.76
N SER A 107 6.01 -11.66 7.40
CA SER A 107 7.17 -12.54 7.62
C SER A 107 6.84 -13.74 8.50
N ARG A 108 6.05 -13.57 9.57
CA ARG A 108 5.68 -14.68 10.44
C ARG A 108 4.86 -15.74 9.70
N LYS A 109 4.10 -15.32 8.69
CA LYS A 109 3.23 -16.20 7.93
C LYS A 109 4.04 -17.05 6.96
N VAL A 110 5.05 -16.47 6.32
CA VAL A 110 5.91 -17.16 5.35
C VAL A 110 6.99 -18.01 6.05
N PHE A 111 7.60 -17.47 7.10
CA PHE A 111 8.83 -18.02 7.69
C PHE A 111 8.70 -18.43 9.17
N GLY A 112 7.56 -18.16 9.81
CA GLY A 112 7.34 -18.48 11.23
C GLY A 112 7.64 -17.33 12.21
N GLY A 113 7.20 -17.49 13.46
CA GLY A 113 7.14 -16.41 14.45
C GLY A 113 8.48 -15.73 14.77
N ASN A 114 9.56 -16.50 14.91
CA ASN A 114 10.89 -15.95 15.25
C ASN A 114 11.42 -15.06 14.12
N ILE A 115 11.33 -15.52 12.86
CA ILE A 115 11.76 -14.74 11.70
C ILE A 115 10.88 -13.49 11.55
N GLY A 116 9.59 -13.60 11.85
CA GLY A 116 8.70 -12.44 11.94
C GLY A 116 9.22 -11.36 12.90
N LEU A 117 9.62 -11.74 14.11
CA LEU A 117 10.15 -10.79 15.10
C LEU A 117 11.47 -10.17 14.65
N VAL A 118 12.36 -10.97 14.03
CA VAL A 118 13.62 -10.46 13.45
C VAL A 118 13.34 -9.45 12.34
N SER A 119 12.42 -9.73 11.42
CA SER A 119 12.04 -8.78 10.37
C SER A 119 11.47 -7.47 10.93
N ALA A 120 10.63 -7.57 11.97
CA ALA A 120 10.05 -6.40 12.63
C ALA A 120 11.12 -5.56 13.34
N PHE A 121 12.07 -6.21 14.03
CA PHE A 121 13.19 -5.54 14.67
C PHE A 121 14.08 -4.83 13.63
N LEU A 122 14.43 -5.51 12.54
CA LEU A 122 15.19 -4.91 11.44
C LEU A 122 14.46 -3.68 10.87
N ALA A 123 13.14 -3.77 10.64
CA ALA A 123 12.34 -2.63 10.17
C ALA A 123 12.27 -1.48 11.20
N ALA A 124 12.26 -1.80 12.50
CA ALA A 124 12.26 -0.82 13.57
C ALA A 124 13.55 0.00 13.61
N THR A 125 14.70 -0.67 13.44
CA THR A 125 16.04 -0.08 13.60
C THR A 125 16.71 0.32 12.29
N HIS A 126 16.10 0.08 11.13
CA HIS A 126 16.70 0.38 9.83
C HIS A 126 16.90 1.91 9.65
N PRO A 127 18.14 2.42 9.48
CA PRO A 127 18.40 3.85 9.45
C PRO A 127 17.62 4.61 8.37
N PHE A 128 17.50 4.02 7.18
CA PHE A 128 16.74 4.61 6.08
C PHE A 128 15.23 4.72 6.37
N LEU A 129 14.63 3.70 7.03
CA LEU A 129 13.20 3.74 7.38
C LEU A 129 12.95 4.76 8.49
N ILE A 130 13.87 4.89 9.44
CA ILE A 130 13.80 5.91 10.48
C ILE A 130 13.84 7.31 9.83
N ARG A 131 14.78 7.55 8.90
CA ARG A 131 14.89 8.84 8.19
C ARG A 131 13.61 9.18 7.43
N LEU A 132 13.09 8.24 6.62
CA LEU A 132 11.85 8.43 5.85
C LEU A 132 10.61 8.72 6.72
N SER A 133 10.63 8.34 7.99
CA SER A 133 9.51 8.56 8.92
C SER A 133 9.58 9.87 9.69
N CYS A 134 10.68 10.62 9.58
CA CYS A 134 10.87 11.89 10.26
C CYS A 134 10.70 13.11 9.35
N GLU A 135 10.30 12.88 8.09
CA GLU A 135 10.07 13.91 7.09
C GLU A 135 8.58 13.97 6.73
N VAL A 136 8.08 15.15 6.34
CA VAL A 136 6.69 15.35 5.90
C VAL A 136 6.54 14.84 4.47
N LEU A 137 6.64 13.52 4.32
CA LEU A 137 6.59 12.80 3.06
C LEU A 137 5.65 11.60 3.14
N ARG A 138 5.08 11.26 1.98
CA ARG A 138 4.09 10.19 1.83
C ARG A 138 4.65 8.77 1.99
N ASP A 139 5.97 8.60 1.96
CA ASP A 139 6.63 7.30 1.79
C ASP A 139 6.42 6.37 2.97
N SER A 140 6.48 6.88 4.21
CA SER A 140 6.22 6.05 5.39
C SER A 140 4.77 5.56 5.43
N LEU A 141 3.81 6.41 5.05
CA LEU A 141 2.41 6.00 4.92
C LEU A 141 2.22 4.95 3.84
N PHE A 142 2.82 5.15 2.65
CA PHE A 142 2.79 4.18 1.55
C PHE A 142 3.32 2.81 2.00
N LEU A 143 4.47 2.78 2.67
CA LEU A 143 5.06 1.54 3.18
C LEU A 143 4.12 0.82 4.16
N LEU A 144 3.54 1.54 5.11
CA LEU A 144 2.58 0.95 6.06
C LEU A 144 1.42 0.27 5.32
N VAL A 145 0.78 0.98 4.39
CA VAL A 145 -0.43 0.47 3.73
C VAL A 145 -0.11 -0.64 2.73
N ILE A 146 1.00 -0.57 1.98
CA ILE A 146 1.37 -1.62 1.02
C ILE A 146 1.80 -2.91 1.73
N PHE A 147 2.55 -2.82 2.83
CA PHE A 147 2.89 -4.00 3.63
C PHE A 147 1.67 -4.56 4.36
N SER A 148 0.71 -3.73 4.75
CA SER A 148 -0.57 -4.20 5.29
C SER A 148 -1.36 -4.98 4.25
N ALA A 149 -1.40 -4.50 3.00
CA ALA A 149 -2.00 -5.23 1.88
C ALA A 149 -1.34 -6.60 1.68
N LEU A 150 0.00 -6.66 1.72
CA LEU A 150 0.77 -7.91 1.67
C LEU A 150 0.45 -8.85 2.83
N ALA A 151 0.45 -8.34 4.07
CA ALA A 151 0.16 -9.14 5.25
C ALA A 151 -1.23 -9.79 5.17
N PHE A 152 -2.23 -9.05 4.68
CA PHE A 152 -3.58 -9.59 4.46
C PHE A 152 -3.62 -10.61 3.32
N ALA A 153 -2.99 -10.33 2.17
CA ALA A 153 -2.96 -11.25 1.03
C ALA A 153 -2.31 -12.59 1.39
N VAL A 154 -1.12 -12.57 2.00
CA VAL A 154 -0.42 -13.79 2.45
C VAL A 154 -1.23 -14.51 3.54
N SER A 155 -1.88 -13.78 4.44
CA SER A 155 -2.75 -14.39 5.46
C SER A 155 -4.06 -14.98 4.91
N ALA A 156 -4.46 -14.57 3.70
CA ALA A 156 -5.67 -15.04 3.02
C ALA A 156 -5.43 -16.32 2.22
N ALA A 157 -4.21 -16.53 1.72
CA ALA A 157 -3.82 -17.69 0.91
C ALA A 157 -4.16 -19.05 1.57
N ASP A 158 -3.92 -19.17 2.89
CA ASP A 158 -4.22 -20.40 3.64
C ASP A 158 -5.72 -20.62 3.92
N SER A 159 -6.59 -19.68 3.55
CA SER A 159 -8.03 -19.83 3.80
C SER A 159 -8.66 -20.68 2.68
N PRO A 160 -9.37 -21.78 3.00
CA PRO A 160 -9.96 -22.66 1.99
C PRO A 160 -11.04 -21.99 1.12
N GLY A 161 -11.54 -20.81 1.51
CA GLY A 161 -12.56 -20.05 0.78
C GLY A 161 -12.28 -18.55 0.65
N ILE A 162 -13.31 -17.79 0.28
CA ILE A 162 -13.26 -16.32 0.16
C ILE A 162 -13.13 -15.74 1.58
N SER A 163 -11.92 -15.32 1.94
CA SER A 163 -11.64 -14.69 3.22
C SER A 163 -11.90 -13.19 3.15
N ARG A 164 -12.44 -12.60 4.22
CA ARG A 164 -12.48 -11.13 4.41
C ARG A 164 -11.10 -10.48 4.25
N LYS A 165 -10.03 -11.25 4.46
CA LYS A 165 -8.65 -10.78 4.26
C LYS A 165 -8.33 -10.43 2.81
N TRP A 166 -8.93 -11.09 1.81
CA TRP A 166 -8.76 -10.68 0.40
C TRP A 166 -9.36 -9.31 0.13
N TYR A 167 -10.54 -9.05 0.69
CA TYR A 167 -11.18 -7.73 0.63
C TYR A 167 -10.32 -6.65 1.31
N LEU A 168 -9.80 -6.94 2.50
CA LEU A 168 -8.89 -6.02 3.22
C LEU A 168 -7.59 -5.78 2.44
N ALA A 169 -7.00 -6.81 1.84
CA ALA A 169 -5.84 -6.66 0.97
C ALA A 169 -6.14 -5.68 -0.18
N GLY A 170 -7.33 -5.76 -0.77
CA GLY A 170 -7.81 -4.84 -1.80
C GLY A 170 -7.92 -3.40 -1.29
N ILE A 171 -8.55 -3.19 -0.13
CA ILE A 171 -8.67 -1.86 0.50
C ILE A 171 -7.28 -1.24 0.73
N PHE A 172 -6.37 -1.97 1.34
CA PHE A 172 -5.03 -1.46 1.64
C PHE A 172 -4.19 -1.23 0.38
N ALA A 173 -4.36 -2.05 -0.66
CA ALA A 173 -3.75 -1.81 -1.96
C ALA A 173 -4.30 -0.52 -2.61
N GLY A 174 -5.60 -0.24 -2.49
CA GLY A 174 -6.19 0.98 -3.01
C GLY A 174 -5.77 2.23 -2.22
N LEU A 175 -5.69 2.14 -0.88
CA LEU A 175 -5.08 3.18 -0.04
C LEU A 175 -3.61 3.44 -0.44
N ALA A 176 -2.85 2.38 -0.76
CA ALA A 176 -1.50 2.53 -1.28
C ALA A 176 -1.48 3.32 -2.60
N THR A 177 -2.37 3.00 -3.54
CA THR A 177 -2.52 3.74 -4.81
C THR A 177 -2.84 5.23 -4.60
N MET A 178 -3.63 5.54 -3.56
CA MET A 178 -3.94 6.93 -3.17
C MET A 178 -2.76 7.67 -2.53
N THR A 179 -1.70 6.97 -2.10
CA THR A 179 -0.46 7.60 -1.65
C THR A 179 0.58 7.68 -2.76
N ARG A 180 0.75 6.61 -3.54
CA ARG A 180 1.61 6.54 -4.73
C ARG A 180 0.93 5.67 -5.78
N SER A 181 0.91 6.12 -7.04
CA SER A 181 0.31 5.35 -8.14
C SER A 181 0.90 3.95 -8.31
N GLU A 182 2.16 3.76 -7.87
CA GLU A 182 2.87 2.48 -7.76
C GLU A 182 2.13 1.43 -6.91
N GLY A 183 1.24 1.83 -6.00
CA GLY A 183 0.41 0.91 -5.22
C GLY A 183 -0.48 0.00 -6.09
N SER A 184 -0.84 0.45 -7.29
CA SER A 184 -1.60 -0.34 -8.26
C SER A 184 -0.82 -1.56 -8.76
N PHE A 185 0.52 -1.52 -8.78
CA PHE A 185 1.36 -2.66 -9.17
C PHE A 185 1.23 -3.83 -8.21
N PHE A 186 1.00 -3.55 -6.93
CA PHE A 186 0.78 -4.61 -5.96
C PHE A 186 -0.49 -5.39 -6.26
N LEU A 187 -1.58 -4.71 -6.67
CA LEU A 187 -2.80 -5.38 -7.09
C LEU A 187 -2.53 -6.32 -8.27
N ALA A 188 -1.80 -5.85 -9.28
CA ALA A 188 -1.41 -6.66 -10.44
C ALA A 188 -0.53 -7.86 -10.04
N ALA A 189 0.44 -7.67 -9.15
CA ALA A 189 1.32 -8.73 -8.67
C ALA A 189 0.55 -9.81 -7.88
N VAL A 190 -0.38 -9.41 -7.00
CA VAL A 190 -1.22 -10.35 -6.26
C VAL A 190 -2.20 -11.08 -7.17
N ALA A 191 -2.80 -10.38 -8.14
CA ALA A 191 -3.67 -11.01 -9.14
C ALA A 191 -2.91 -12.05 -9.97
N LEU A 192 -1.70 -11.71 -10.43
CA LEU A 192 -0.83 -12.63 -11.15
C LEU A 192 -0.46 -13.85 -10.29
N TRP A 193 -0.12 -13.64 -9.01
CA TRP A 193 0.15 -14.74 -8.08
C TRP A 193 -1.04 -15.69 -7.97
N ILE A 194 -2.26 -15.18 -7.75
CA ILE A 194 -3.48 -16.00 -7.64
C ILE A 194 -3.75 -16.77 -8.94
N ILE A 195 -3.53 -16.14 -10.11
CA ILE A 195 -3.70 -16.80 -11.42
C ILE A 195 -2.65 -17.90 -11.61
N MET A 196 -1.39 -17.63 -11.29
CA MET A 196 -0.31 -18.62 -11.38
C MET A 196 -0.55 -19.80 -10.45
N GLU A 197 -1.04 -19.57 -9.23
CA GLU A 197 -1.42 -20.65 -8.31
C GLU A 197 -2.56 -21.49 -8.90
N ALA A 198 -3.56 -20.86 -9.52
CA ALA A 198 -4.64 -21.59 -10.17
C ALA A 198 -4.10 -22.50 -11.31
N VAL A 199 -3.21 -21.97 -12.17
CA VAL A 199 -2.67 -22.65 -13.36
C VAL A 199 -1.65 -23.74 -13.01
N LEU A 200 -0.69 -23.48 -12.11
CA LEU A 200 0.39 -24.42 -11.81
C LEU A 200 -0.13 -25.66 -11.08
N PHE A 201 -1.08 -25.46 -10.16
CA PHE A 201 -1.69 -26.57 -9.45
C PHE A 201 -2.73 -27.31 -10.30
N MET A 202 -3.13 -26.83 -11.50
CA MET A 202 -4.03 -27.57 -12.40
C MET A 202 -3.38 -28.83 -12.98
N LYS A 203 -2.05 -28.87 -13.09
CA LYS A 203 -1.33 -30.02 -13.66
C LYS A 203 -1.21 -31.21 -12.69
N LYS A 204 -1.50 -31.02 -11.40
CA LYS A 204 -1.17 -31.99 -10.34
C LYS A 204 -2.33 -32.91 -9.94
N ASP A 205 -3.58 -32.50 -10.18
CA ASP A 205 -4.76 -33.19 -9.63
C ASP A 205 -5.64 -33.73 -10.76
N GLY A 206 -5.61 -35.05 -10.99
CA GLY A 206 -6.56 -35.74 -11.85
C GLY A 206 -7.96 -35.82 -11.24
N ILE A 207 -8.79 -34.80 -11.49
CA ILE A 207 -10.28 -34.72 -11.39
C ILE A 207 -10.86 -34.65 -9.94
N PRO A 208 -11.97 -33.92 -9.61
CA PRO A 208 -12.80 -32.90 -10.30
C PRO A 208 -12.66 -31.50 -9.61
N ALA A 209 -13.02 -30.32 -10.10
CA ALA A 209 -13.61 -29.82 -11.33
C ALA A 209 -12.88 -28.48 -11.61
N PRO A 210 -12.24 -28.29 -12.77
CA PRO A 210 -11.60 -27.02 -13.14
C PRO A 210 -12.52 -25.80 -12.92
N VAL A 211 -13.83 -26.01 -13.05
CA VAL A 211 -14.88 -25.03 -12.77
C VAL A 211 -14.91 -24.56 -11.32
N ALA A 212 -14.76 -25.43 -10.32
CA ALA A 212 -14.80 -25.04 -8.91
C ALA A 212 -13.57 -24.21 -8.51
N ARG A 213 -12.40 -24.55 -9.06
CA ARG A 213 -11.15 -23.78 -8.87
C ARG A 213 -11.23 -22.44 -9.59
N LEU A 214 -11.67 -22.43 -10.85
CA LEU A 214 -11.90 -21.20 -11.60
C LEU A 214 -12.89 -20.29 -10.87
N ARG A 215 -14.00 -20.84 -10.35
CA ARG A 215 -14.97 -20.10 -9.54
C ARG A 215 -14.31 -19.49 -8.30
N ARG A 216 -13.49 -20.25 -7.56
CA ARG A 216 -12.76 -19.72 -6.40
C ARG A 216 -11.82 -18.59 -6.81
N THR A 217 -11.01 -18.78 -7.85
CA THR A 217 -10.08 -17.78 -8.37
C THR A 217 -10.81 -16.50 -8.76
N VAL A 218 -11.88 -16.60 -9.56
CA VAL A 218 -12.71 -15.48 -9.97
C VAL A 218 -13.31 -14.77 -8.75
N CYS A 219 -13.87 -15.51 -7.79
CA CYS A 219 -14.44 -14.90 -6.59
C CYS A 219 -13.39 -14.20 -5.71
N VAL A 220 -12.19 -14.76 -5.58
CA VAL A 220 -11.09 -14.15 -4.83
C VAL A 220 -10.62 -12.87 -5.53
N LEU A 221 -10.42 -12.91 -6.84
CA LEU A 221 -10.06 -11.73 -7.64
C LEU A 221 -11.15 -10.66 -7.57
N ALA A 222 -12.42 -11.04 -7.66
CA ALA A 222 -13.55 -10.12 -7.52
C ALA A 222 -13.60 -9.50 -6.11
N CYS A 223 -13.33 -10.29 -5.06
CA CYS A 223 -13.30 -9.80 -3.68
C CYS A 223 -12.15 -8.82 -3.43
N LEU A 224 -10.95 -9.14 -3.94
CA LEU A 224 -9.78 -8.26 -3.93
C LEU A 224 -10.07 -6.95 -4.69
N MET A 225 -10.61 -7.06 -5.91
CA MET A 225 -10.95 -5.92 -6.75
C MET A 225 -12.05 -5.05 -6.11
N ALA A 226 -13.05 -5.65 -5.48
CA ALA A 226 -14.11 -4.90 -4.80
C ALA A 226 -13.56 -4.03 -3.66
N GLY A 227 -12.62 -4.56 -2.86
CA GLY A 227 -11.96 -3.78 -1.81
C GLY A 227 -11.10 -2.63 -2.38
N PHE A 228 -10.39 -2.90 -3.47
CA PHE A 228 -9.58 -1.89 -4.16
C PHE A 228 -10.44 -0.75 -4.72
N LEU A 229 -11.47 -1.10 -5.51
CA LEU A 229 -12.36 -0.13 -6.14
C LEU A 229 -13.17 0.69 -5.13
N LEU A 230 -13.51 0.11 -3.96
CA LEU A 230 -14.19 0.86 -2.89
C LEU A 230 -13.40 2.12 -2.49
N THR A 231 -12.08 2.03 -2.47
CA THR A 231 -11.22 3.15 -2.05
C THR A 231 -10.85 4.07 -3.22
N THR A 232 -10.58 3.51 -4.40
CA THR A 232 -10.03 4.29 -5.52
C THR A 232 -11.10 5.02 -6.35
N VAL A 233 -12.26 4.38 -6.60
CA VAL A 233 -13.31 4.95 -7.46
C VAL A 233 -13.92 6.24 -6.90
N PRO A 234 -14.26 6.35 -5.59
CA PRO A 234 -14.79 7.59 -5.05
C PRO A 234 -13.82 8.76 -5.22
N VAL A 235 -12.53 8.49 -4.99
CA VAL A 235 -11.46 9.50 -5.09
C VAL A 235 -11.27 9.94 -6.53
N GLU A 236 -11.24 8.99 -7.47
CA GLU A 236 -11.17 9.30 -8.90
C GLU A 236 -12.33 10.18 -9.34
N ARG A 237 -13.55 9.88 -8.90
CA ARG A 237 -14.74 10.70 -9.20
C ARG A 237 -14.68 12.09 -8.58
N MET A 238 -14.21 12.21 -7.33
CA MET A 238 -14.03 13.51 -6.67
C MET A 238 -13.00 14.37 -7.41
N LEU A 239 -11.97 13.75 -7.98
CA LEU A 239 -10.90 14.44 -8.69
C LEU A 239 -11.20 14.70 -10.17
N ALA A 240 -12.16 13.99 -10.79
CA ALA A 240 -12.47 14.11 -12.22
C ALA A 240 -12.90 15.52 -12.66
N GLY A 241 -13.48 16.32 -11.74
CA GLY A 241 -13.86 17.72 -11.98
C GLY A 241 -12.77 18.75 -11.64
N THR A 242 -11.56 18.30 -11.31
CA THR A 242 -10.45 19.16 -10.87
C THR A 242 -9.29 19.10 -11.86
N PRO A 243 -8.26 19.96 -11.74
CA PRO A 243 -7.04 19.89 -12.57
C PRO A 243 -6.19 18.62 -12.36
N SER A 244 -6.65 17.67 -11.54
CA SER A 244 -5.93 16.45 -11.18
C SER A 244 -5.66 15.57 -12.40
N ARG A 245 -4.46 15.00 -12.44
CA ARG A 245 -4.06 13.93 -13.35
C ARG A 245 -3.86 12.61 -12.59
N TRP A 246 -4.32 12.52 -11.34
CA TRP A 246 -4.29 11.29 -10.59
C TRP A 246 -5.29 10.30 -11.20
N SER A 247 -4.79 9.12 -11.53
CA SER A 247 -5.56 8.01 -12.05
C SER A 247 -5.13 6.72 -11.36
N VAL A 248 -6.05 5.77 -11.28
CA VAL A 248 -5.81 4.47 -10.66
C VAL A 248 -4.69 3.70 -11.35
N VAL A 249 -4.61 3.82 -12.68
CA VAL A 249 -3.50 3.33 -13.50
C VAL A 249 -2.72 4.53 -14.00
N ASP A 250 -1.45 4.61 -13.64
CA ASP A 250 -0.58 5.71 -14.03
C ASP A 250 -0.50 5.85 -15.56
N TYR A 251 -0.58 7.08 -16.07
CA TYR A 251 -0.50 7.36 -17.50
C TYR A 251 0.81 6.88 -18.14
N ARG A 252 1.90 6.75 -17.37
CA ARG A 252 3.15 6.15 -17.86
C ARG A 252 2.97 4.70 -18.25
N ILE A 253 2.11 3.98 -17.52
CA ILE A 253 1.79 2.59 -17.77
C ILE A 253 0.87 2.49 -18.98
N SER A 254 -0.18 3.31 -19.04
CA SER A 254 -1.07 3.29 -20.21
C SER A 254 -0.33 3.70 -21.48
N SER A 255 0.59 4.66 -21.39
CA SER A 255 1.47 5.07 -22.48
C SER A 255 2.50 3.99 -22.86
N ALA A 256 3.06 3.26 -21.88
CA ALA A 256 3.96 2.16 -22.16
C ALA A 256 3.20 1.02 -22.86
N LEU A 257 2.03 0.63 -22.34
CA LEU A 257 1.19 -0.41 -22.93
C LEU A 257 0.72 -0.03 -24.35
N SER A 258 0.34 1.22 -24.58
CA SER A 258 -0.02 1.70 -25.92
C SER A 258 1.19 1.71 -26.87
N SER A 259 2.39 2.02 -26.38
CA SER A 259 3.62 1.91 -27.17
C SER A 259 3.97 0.45 -27.53
N PHE A 260 3.86 -0.48 -26.58
CA PHE A 260 4.08 -1.91 -26.82
C PHE A 260 3.09 -2.50 -27.82
N THR A 261 1.81 -2.18 -27.68
CA THR A 261 0.76 -2.65 -28.59
C THR A 261 0.91 -2.06 -29.99
N SER A 262 1.30 -0.80 -30.12
CA SER A 262 1.56 -0.19 -31.43
C SER A 262 2.82 -0.74 -32.12
N MET A 263 3.87 -1.07 -31.36
CA MET A 263 5.04 -1.78 -31.89
C MET A 263 4.68 -3.19 -32.39
N SER A 264 3.96 -3.98 -31.57
CA SER A 264 3.51 -5.31 -31.96
C SER A 264 2.64 -5.28 -33.22
N LYS A 265 1.79 -4.25 -33.38
CA LYS A 265 0.96 -4.07 -34.58
C LYS A 265 1.79 -3.78 -35.83
N LYS A 266 2.87 -2.99 -35.71
CA LYS A 266 3.80 -2.70 -36.83
C LYS A 266 4.59 -3.95 -37.24
N GLU A 267 5.09 -4.73 -36.29
CA GLU A 267 5.84 -5.97 -36.57
C GLU A 267 4.99 -7.06 -37.24
N ILE A 268 3.68 -7.11 -36.95
CA ILE A 268 2.75 -8.04 -37.61
C ILE A 268 2.54 -7.62 -39.08
N ILE A 269 2.34 -6.33 -39.34
CA ILE A 269 2.14 -5.80 -40.70
C ILE A 269 3.39 -6.02 -41.58
N GLU A 270 4.60 -5.78 -41.06
CA GLU A 270 5.86 -6.01 -41.78
C GLU A 270 6.19 -7.50 -42.05
N LYS A 271 5.52 -8.42 -41.37
CA LYS A 271 5.61 -9.86 -41.62
C LYS A 271 4.55 -10.36 -42.61
N GLU A 272 3.46 -9.63 -42.79
CA GLU A 272 2.37 -9.97 -43.71
C GLU A 272 2.66 -9.41 -45.12
N ASP A 273 3.47 -8.35 -45.22
CA ASP A 273 4.00 -7.76 -46.47
C ASP A 273 5.29 -8.44 -47.00
N ARG A 274 5.69 -9.61 -46.45
CA ARG A 274 6.87 -10.39 -46.89
C ARG A 274 6.47 -11.80 -47.33
#